data_AF-W2MQS1-F1
#
_entry.id   AF-W2MQS1-F1
#
_cell.length_a   1.000
_cell.length_b   1.000
_cell.length_c   1.000
_cell.angle_alpha   90.00
_cell.angle_beta   90.00
_cell.angle_gamma   90.00
#
_symmetry.space_group_name_H-M   'P 1'
#
loop_
_entity.id
_entity.type
_entity.pdbx_description
1 polymer ?
#
loop_
_entity_poly.entity_id
_entity_poly.type
_entity_poly.pdbx_seq_one_letter_code
_entity_poly.pdbx_strand_id
1 'polypeptide(L)'
;MARQQRIKDRRPAYKMKTSLQVQKEQRAFKPIQAHQFVNFIGLLCVRTLCPHKEKLSKYWAVDAQDAVPRGTFGRYISRKRFEEI
;
A
#
# COMPACT_ATOMS: atom_id res chain seq x y z
N MET A 1 23.41 4.61 13.42
CA MET A 1 24.20 4.20 12.23
C MET A 1 24.03 2.73 11.83
N ALA A 2 23.97 1.76 12.76
CA ALA A 2 23.96 0.31 12.46
C ALA A 2 22.85 -0.20 11.50
N ARG A 3 21.67 0.45 11.50
CA ARG A 3 20.57 0.08 10.58
C ARG A 3 20.90 0.38 9.11
N GLN A 4 21.64 1.47 8.86
CA GLN A 4 21.95 1.90 7.50
C GLN A 4 23.01 1.03 6.84
N GLN A 5 24.02 0.62 7.61
CA GLN A 5 25.04 -0.34 7.19
C GLN A 5 24.40 -1.68 6.81
N ARG A 6 23.53 -2.24 7.67
CA ARG A 6 22.81 -3.49 7.37
C ARG A 6 21.98 -3.47 6.08
N ILE A 7 21.43 -2.31 5.70
CA ILE A 7 20.66 -2.17 4.46
C ILE A 7 21.58 -2.15 3.24
N LYS A 8 22.72 -1.45 3.33
CA LYS A 8 23.74 -1.44 2.27
C LYS A 8 24.32 -2.83 2.05
N ASP A 9 24.62 -3.56 3.13
CA ASP A 9 25.19 -4.91 3.05
C ASP A 9 24.22 -5.89 2.37
N ARG A 10 22.92 -5.79 2.67
CA ARG A 10 21.89 -6.64 2.05
C ARG A 10 21.55 -6.22 0.61
N ARG A 11 21.71 -4.95 0.26
CA ARG A 11 21.32 -4.39 -1.05
C ARG A 11 22.36 -3.36 -1.52
N PRO A 12 23.46 -3.80 -2.13
CA PRO A 12 24.54 -2.91 -2.54
C PRO A 12 24.11 -1.88 -3.59
N ALA A 13 23.12 -2.20 -4.43
CA ALA A 13 22.55 -1.27 -5.41
C ALA A 13 21.54 -0.26 -4.82
N TYR A 14 21.17 -0.38 -3.54
CA TYR A 14 20.15 0.48 -2.93
C TYR A 14 20.73 1.85 -2.58
N LYS A 15 20.30 2.89 -3.32
CA LYS A 15 20.63 4.27 -3.02
C LYS A 15 19.76 4.77 -1.87
N MET A 16 20.41 5.13 -0.76
CA MET A 16 19.73 5.68 0.41
C MET A 16 19.23 7.09 0.11
N LYS A 17 17.97 7.36 0.46
CA LYS A 17 17.39 8.69 0.30
C LYS A 17 18.00 9.67 1.30
N THR A 18 18.32 10.87 0.84
CA THR A 18 18.76 11.97 1.70
C THR A 18 17.57 12.54 2.47
N SER A 19 17.81 13.16 3.64
CA SER A 19 16.75 13.82 4.43
C SER A 19 15.91 14.80 3.60
N LEU A 20 16.55 15.60 2.73
CA LEU A 20 15.86 16.51 1.81
C LEU A 20 14.92 15.80 0.81
N GLN A 21 15.33 14.63 0.31
CA GLN A 21 14.51 13.83 -0.60
C GLN A 21 13.30 13.26 0.14
N VAL A 22 13.48 12.80 1.37
CA VAL A 22 12.37 12.33 2.22
C VAL A 22 11.40 13.47 2.53
N GLN A 23 11.89 14.66 2.90
CA GLN A 23 11.03 15.82 3.13
C GLN A 23 10.27 16.24 1.88
N LYS A 24 10.89 16.19 0.70
CA LYS A 24 10.23 16.49 -0.57
C LYS A 24 9.11 15.49 -0.86
N GLU A 25 9.35 14.20 -0.63
CA GLU A 25 8.32 13.16 -0.78
C GLU A 25 7.17 13.33 0.22
N GLN A 26 7.47 13.65 1.48
CA GLN A 26 6.45 13.95 2.50
C GLN A 26 5.59 15.16 2.13
N ARG A 27 6.19 16.22 1.58
CA ARG A 27 5.44 17.40 1.10
C ARG A 27 4.62 17.11 -0.15
N ALA A 28 5.06 16.16 -0.97
CA ALA A 28 4.33 15.73 -2.17
C ALA A 28 3.18 14.76 -1.86
N PHE A 29 3.11 14.22 -0.64
CA PHE A 29 2.03 13.33 -0.21
C PHE A 29 0.69 14.07 -0.26
N LYS A 30 -0.26 13.51 -1.00
CA LYS A 30 -1.58 14.14 -1.14
C LYS A 30 -2.40 13.96 0.15
N PRO A 31 -3.11 15.00 0.62
CA PRO A 31 -3.95 14.89 1.81
C PRO A 31 -4.97 13.76 1.65
N ILE A 32 -5.20 13.01 2.72
CA ILE A 32 -6.18 11.93 2.76
C ILE A 32 -7.57 12.56 2.89
N GLN A 33 -8.45 12.27 1.93
CA GLN A 33 -9.84 12.74 2.00
C GLN A 33 -10.69 11.79 2.84
N ALA A 34 -11.75 12.31 3.47
CA ALA A 34 -12.60 11.54 4.38
C ALA A 34 -13.17 10.26 3.74
N HIS A 35 -13.65 10.33 2.49
CA HIS A 35 -14.15 9.15 1.77
C HIS A 35 -13.06 8.09 1.52
N GLN A 36 -11.82 8.50 1.28
CA GLN A 36 -10.69 7.58 1.09
C GLN A 36 -10.37 6.85 2.39
N PHE A 37 -10.47 7.55 3.53
CA PHE A 37 -10.24 6.98 4.84
C PHE A 37 -11.31 5.94 5.21
N VAL A 38 -12.59 6.26 4.96
CA VAL A 38 -13.70 5.32 5.17
C VAL A 38 -13.54 4.08 4.28
N ASN A 39 -13.21 4.28 3.00
CA ASN A 39 -12.94 3.16 2.09
C ASN A 39 -11.75 2.32 2.58
N PHE A 40 -10.67 2.94 3.02
CA PHE A 40 -9.49 2.25 3.55
C PHE A 40 -9.83 1.38 4.76
N ILE A 41 -10.57 1.91 5.74
CA ILE A 41 -11.02 1.14 6.91
C ILE A 41 -11.94 -0.01 6.47
N GLY A 42 -12.90 0.24 5.59
CA GLY A 42 -13.79 -0.80 5.08
C GLY A 42 -13.03 -1.95 4.43
N LEU A 43 -11.98 -1.65 3.65
CA LEU A 43 -11.12 -2.66 3.02
C LEU A 43 -10.30 -3.45 4.04
N LEU A 44 -9.82 -2.81 5.11
CA LEU A 44 -9.15 -3.50 6.22
C LEU A 44 -10.12 -4.45 6.94
N CYS A 45 -11.35 -4.01 7.21
CA CYS A 45 -12.38 -4.85 7.83
C CYS A 45 -12.73 -6.07 6.96
N VAL A 46 -12.88 -5.89 5.64
CA VAL A 46 -13.09 -7.02 4.72
C VAL A 46 -11.92 -8.01 4.79
N ARG A 47 -10.68 -7.52 4.88
CA ARG A 47 -9.50 -8.40 5.05
C ARG A 47 -9.53 -9.17 6.36
N THR A 48 -9.94 -8.54 7.47
CA THR A 48 -10.00 -9.24 8.76
C THR A 48 -11.11 -10.27 8.83
N LEU A 49 -12.23 -10.00 8.15
CA LEU A 49 -13.40 -10.89 8.14
C LEU A 49 -13.27 -12.03 7.14
N CYS A 50 -12.46 -11.86 6.08
CA CYS A 50 -12.21 -12.89 5.08
C CYS A 50 -10.88 -13.59 5.40
N PRO A 51 -10.89 -14.79 6.01
CA PRO A 51 -9.67 -15.51 6.40
C PRO A 51 -8.84 -16.05 5.22
N HIS A 52 -9.15 -15.65 3.98
CA HIS A 52 -8.43 -16.12 2.81
C HIS A 52 -6.97 -15.63 2.80
N LYS A 53 -6.06 -16.60 2.61
CA LYS A 53 -4.59 -16.45 2.61
C LYS A 53 -4.03 -15.66 1.42
N GLU A 54 -4.90 -14.99 0.67
CA GLU A 54 -4.55 -14.22 -0.52
C GLU A 54 -3.90 -12.88 -0.11
N LYS A 55 -2.89 -12.45 -0.89
CA LYS A 55 -2.27 -11.13 -0.73
C LYS A 55 -3.30 -10.06 -1.08
N LEU A 56 -3.40 -9.01 -0.26
CA LEU A 56 -4.38 -7.92 -0.45
C LEU A 56 -4.30 -7.28 -1.85
N SER A 57 -3.10 -7.22 -2.42
CA SER A 57 -2.85 -6.73 -3.77
C SER A 57 -3.61 -7.48 -4.87
N LYS A 58 -3.97 -8.76 -4.66
CA LYS A 58 -4.70 -9.57 -5.63
C LYS A 58 -6.16 -9.13 -5.80
N TYR A 59 -6.75 -8.46 -4.82
CA TYR A 59 -8.13 -7.94 -4.92
C TYR A 59 -8.27 -6.76 -5.89
N TRP A 60 -7.15 -6.14 -6.29
CA TRP A 60 -7.08 -5.16 -7.38
C TRP A 60 -6.79 -5.77 -8.76
N ALA A 61 -6.49 -7.06 -8.84
CA ALA A 61 -6.27 -7.76 -10.11
C ALA A 61 -7.62 -8.13 -10.76
N VAL A 62 -7.62 -8.31 -12.09
CA VAL A 62 -8.84 -8.55 -12.90
C VAL A 62 -9.27 -10.02 -12.91
N ASP A 63 -8.37 -10.97 -12.60
CA ASP A 63 -8.64 -12.40 -12.73
C ASP A 63 -9.50 -12.94 -11.58
N ALA A 64 -10.73 -13.36 -11.89
CA ALA A 64 -11.71 -13.81 -10.91
C ALA A 64 -11.37 -15.20 -10.31
N GLN A 65 -11.24 -15.24 -9.00
CA GLN A 65 -11.35 -16.46 -8.18
C GLN A 65 -11.83 -16.02 -6.79
N ASP A 66 -12.92 -16.64 -6.31
CA ASP A 66 -13.54 -16.55 -4.98
C ASP A 66 -14.65 -15.49 -4.72
N ALA A 67 -15.26 -15.57 -3.53
CA ALA A 67 -16.53 -14.98 -3.10
C ALA A 67 -16.63 -13.44 -3.12
N VAL A 68 -15.52 -12.73 -3.29
CA VAL A 68 -15.50 -11.28 -3.56
C VAL A 68 -15.09 -11.11 -5.01
N PRO A 69 -15.94 -10.56 -5.89
CA PRO A 69 -15.55 -10.29 -7.28
C PRO A 69 -14.27 -9.46 -7.30
N ARG A 70 -13.21 -9.95 -7.94
CA ARG A 70 -11.94 -9.20 -8.00
C ARG A 70 -12.11 -7.93 -8.84
N GLY A 71 -11.39 -6.87 -8.47
CA GLY A 71 -11.62 -5.52 -9.00
C GLY A 71 -12.62 -4.68 -8.19
N THR A 72 -13.25 -5.24 -7.16
CA THR A 72 -14.13 -4.49 -6.25
C THR A 72 -13.36 -3.38 -5.51
N PHE A 73 -12.14 -3.65 -5.08
CA PHE A 73 -11.34 -2.69 -4.31
C PHE A 73 -10.94 -1.49 -5.17
N GLY A 74 -10.64 -1.72 -6.45
CA GLY A 74 -10.34 -0.68 -7.43
C GLY A 74 -11.47 0.32 -7.64
N ARG A 75 -12.73 -0.04 -7.36
CA ARG A 75 -13.88 0.87 -7.42
C ARG A 75 -13.88 1.91 -6.30
N TYR A 76 -13.31 1.57 -5.14
CA TYR A 76 -13.31 2.44 -3.95
C TYR A 76 -12.00 3.22 -3.80
N ILE A 77 -10.87 2.59 -4.08
CA ILE A 77 -9.55 3.23 -4.02
C ILE A 77 -8.59 2.53 -4.97
N SER A 78 -7.72 3.27 -5.65
CA SER A 78 -6.71 2.64 -6.50
C SER A 78 -5.64 1.95 -5.65
N ARG A 79 -5.07 0.86 -6.16
CA ARG A 79 -4.02 0.11 -5.45
C ARG A 79 -2.85 1.02 -5.06
N LYS A 80 -2.41 1.86 -6.00
CA LYS A 80 -1.30 2.80 -5.78
C LYS A 80 -1.62 3.78 -4.65
N ARG A 81 -2.87 4.25 -4.56
CA ARG A 81 -3.28 5.17 -3.49
C ARG A 81 -3.41 4.46 -2.14
N PHE A 82 -3.91 3.22 -2.12
CA PHE A 82 -3.94 2.39 -0.92
C PHE A 82 -2.55 2.08 -0.37
N GLU A 83 -1.56 1.82 -1.24
CA GLU A 83 -0.17 1.60 -0.84
C GLU A 83 0.57 2.90 -0.45
N GLU A 84 0.05 4.05 -0.85
CA GLU A 84 0.57 5.37 -0.48
C GLU A 84 0.12 5.78 0.93
N ILE A 85 -1.15 5.52 1.27
CA ILE A 85 -1.80 5.78 2.57
C ILE A 85 -1.25 4.83 3.65
#